data_AF-A0A7W1FVZ6-F1
#
_entry.id   AF-A0A7W1FVZ6-F1
#
_cell.length_a   1.000
_cell.length_b   1.000
_cell.length_c   1.000
_cell.angle_alpha   90.00
_cell.angle_beta   90.00
_cell.angle_gamma   90.00
#
_symmetry.space_group_name_H-M   'P 1'
#
loop_
_entity.id
_entity.type
_entity.pdbx_description
1 polymer ?
#
loop_
_entity_poly.entity_id
_entity_poly.type
_entity_poly.pdbx_seq_one_letter_code
_entity_poly.pdbx_strand_id
1 'polypeptide(L)'
;MEAKDHNYGVAGDEVAQERGLGAGEQGPVTMGTQEEKTLSILAHLSIFLNLVTGFLGPVAALIIWLVYRDRSSNVAFQALQSMWYQVAWLVILVAGWTVTTLLMLVLIGFLLVPVMALITLVPFVHGAYAAYRVSKDGGYRYPLIADMIEAR
;
A
#
# COMPACT_ATOMS: atom_id res chain seq x y z
N MET A 1 27.51 6.17 -6.93
CA MET A 1 26.16 6.33 -6.34
C MET A 1 25.86 5.00 -5.68
N GLU A 2 26.16 4.95 -4.39
CA GLU A 2 26.20 3.72 -3.59
C GLU A 2 24.77 3.31 -3.24
N ALA A 3 24.31 2.21 -3.82
CA ALA A 3 23.05 1.59 -3.43
C ALA A 3 23.26 1.02 -2.02
N LYS A 4 22.69 1.71 -1.03
CA LYS A 4 22.69 1.24 0.35
C LYS A 4 21.69 0.09 0.41
N ASP A 5 22.21 -1.13 0.26
CA ASP A 5 21.48 -2.37 0.46
C ASP A 5 21.01 -2.42 1.92
N HIS A 6 19.83 -1.86 2.17
CA HIS A 6 19.11 -2.09 3.41
C HIS A 6 18.63 -3.54 3.37
N ASN A 7 19.40 -4.39 4.05
CA ASN A 7 19.10 -5.79 4.29
C ASN A 7 17.79 -5.91 5.09
N TYR A 8 16.67 -6.06 4.38
CA TYR A 8 15.37 -6.36 4.96
C TYR A 8 15.29 -7.87 5.27
N GLY A 9 16.04 -8.28 6.30
CA GLY A 9 15.70 -9.40 7.18
C GLY A 9 15.41 -10.79 6.57
N VAL A 10 16.23 -11.27 5.64
CA VAL A 10 16.21 -12.70 5.22
C VAL A 10 17.33 -13.50 5.92
N ALA A 11 17.41 -13.40 7.25
CA ALA A 11 18.43 -14.14 8.01
C ALA A 11 18.00 -14.51 9.44
N GLY A 12 16.69 -14.62 9.70
CA GLY A 12 16.17 -14.90 11.05
C GLY A 12 15.68 -16.34 11.27
N ASP A 13 15.28 -17.02 10.19
CA ASP A 13 14.35 -18.15 10.35
C ASP A 13 15.04 -19.47 10.69
N GLU A 14 16.34 -19.61 10.42
CA GLU A 14 17.08 -20.86 10.66
C GLU A 14 17.86 -20.87 12.00
N VAL A 15 18.21 -19.71 12.55
CA VAL A 15 19.05 -19.63 13.76
C VAL A 15 18.22 -19.53 15.05
N ALA A 16 16.94 -19.13 14.95
CA ALA A 16 16.08 -18.88 16.10
C ALA A 16 15.42 -20.15 16.68
N GLN A 17 15.39 -21.26 15.94
CA GLN A 17 14.63 -22.45 16.36
C GLN A 17 15.39 -23.33 17.38
N GLU A 18 16.71 -23.17 17.55
CA GLU A 18 17.52 -24.04 18.42
C GLU A 18 17.84 -23.47 19.82
N ARG A 19 17.52 -22.21 20.12
CA ARG A 19 17.78 -21.65 21.47
C ARG A 19 16.53 -21.64 22.33
N GLY A 20 16.23 -22.82 22.87
CA GLY A 20 15.19 -23.00 23.88
C GLY A 20 15.45 -22.23 25.18
N LEU A 21 14.32 -22.01 25.88
CA LEU A 21 14.19 -22.00 27.35
C LEU A 21 14.93 -20.90 28.10
N GLY A 22 14.24 -19.77 28.34
CA GLY A 22 14.71 -18.77 29.29
C GLY A 22 13.69 -17.66 29.50
N ALA A 23 13.18 -17.59 30.74
CA ALA A 23 12.68 -16.45 31.51
C ALA A 23 12.10 -15.23 30.78
N GLY A 24 10.92 -14.80 31.26
CA GLY A 24 10.21 -13.64 30.76
C GLY A 24 11.02 -12.35 30.79
N GLU A 25 11.22 -11.79 29.60
CA GLU A 25 11.47 -10.38 29.39
C GLU A 25 10.34 -9.83 28.53
N GLN A 26 9.38 -9.15 29.14
CA GLN A 26 8.46 -8.28 28.41
C GLN A 26 9.26 -7.04 27.98
N GLY A 27 10.05 -7.20 26.90
CA GLY A 27 10.54 -6.09 26.11
C GLY A 27 9.37 -5.30 25.51
N PRO A 28 9.62 -4.08 24.97
CA PRO A 28 8.56 -3.26 24.37
C PRO A 28 7.77 -4.13 23.41
N VAL A 29 6.44 -4.17 23.55
CA VAL A 29 5.55 -5.09 22.81
C VAL A 29 5.79 -4.93 21.31
N THR A 30 6.71 -5.73 20.77
CA THR A 30 7.03 -5.82 19.36
C THR A 30 5.89 -6.59 18.71
N MET A 31 5.24 -5.98 17.73
CA MET A 31 4.15 -6.62 17.02
C MET A 31 4.61 -7.93 16.40
N GLY A 32 3.73 -8.94 16.46
CA GLY A 32 4.00 -10.22 15.82
C GLY A 32 4.15 -10.02 14.31
N THR A 33 5.13 -10.68 13.70
CA THR A 33 5.42 -10.58 12.25
C THR A 33 4.21 -10.90 11.38
N GLN A 34 3.30 -11.76 11.85
CA GLN A 34 2.06 -12.07 11.17
C GLN A 34 1.02 -10.94 11.26
N GLU A 35 0.93 -10.25 12.40
CA GLU A 35 0.06 -9.09 12.56
C GLU A 35 0.50 -7.94 11.66
N GLU A 36 1.81 -7.69 11.57
CA GLU A 36 2.37 -6.69 10.65
C GLU A 36 2.01 -6.98 9.18
N LYS A 37 2.13 -8.25 8.77
CA LYS A 37 1.73 -8.68 7.42
C LYS A 37 0.24 -8.45 7.19
N THR A 38 -0.61 -8.85 8.13
CA THR A 38 -2.07 -8.66 8.01
C THR A 38 -2.44 -7.19 7.88
N LEU A 39 -1.90 -6.32 8.73
CA LEU A 39 -2.19 -4.88 8.68
C LEU A 39 -1.69 -4.23 7.39
N SER A 40 -0.52 -4.64 6.91
CA SER A 40 0.04 -4.18 5.64
C SER A 40 -0.82 -4.61 4.44
N ILE A 41 -1.32 -5.85 4.45
CA ILE A 41 -2.27 -6.36 3.44
C ILE A 41 -3.57 -5.55 3.47
N LEU A 42 -4.14 -5.33 4.66
CA LEU A 42 -5.37 -4.56 4.84
C LEU A 42 -5.22 -3.12 4.36
N ALA A 43 -4.06 -2.50 4.61
CA ALA A 43 -3.80 -1.15 4.13
C ALA A 43 -3.86 -1.07 2.61
N HIS A 44 -3.31 -2.05 1.88
CA HIS A 44 -3.43 -2.08 0.41
C HIS A 44 -4.81 -2.47 -0.08
N LEU A 45 -5.48 -3.40 0.60
CA LEU A 45 -6.82 -3.85 0.22
C LEU A 45 -7.89 -2.80 0.51
N SER A 46 -7.60 -1.78 1.32
CA SER A 46 -8.48 -0.65 1.57
C SER A 46 -8.92 0.07 0.29
N ILE A 47 -8.16 -0.02 -0.80
CA ILE A 47 -8.55 0.57 -2.09
C ILE A 47 -9.91 0.07 -2.61
N PHE A 48 -10.30 -1.15 -2.27
CA PHE A 48 -11.59 -1.71 -2.66
C PHE A 48 -12.78 -1.00 -1.98
N LEU A 49 -12.56 -0.30 -0.87
CA LEU A 49 -13.58 0.55 -0.26
C LEU A 49 -14.02 1.67 -1.20
N ASN A 50 -13.14 2.13 -2.10
CA ASN A 50 -13.48 3.16 -3.10
C ASN A 50 -14.55 2.68 -4.09
N LEU A 51 -14.74 1.37 -4.26
CA LEU A 51 -15.77 0.84 -5.15
C LEU A 51 -17.20 1.15 -4.66
N VAL A 52 -17.38 1.21 -3.33
CA VAL A 52 -18.66 1.53 -2.69
C VAL A 52 -18.74 3.00 -2.30
N THR A 53 -17.61 3.59 -1.90
CA THR A 53 -17.58 4.90 -1.21
C THR A 53 -16.96 6.01 -2.06
N GLY A 54 -16.29 5.68 -3.16
CA GLY A 54 -15.54 6.61 -4.01
C GLY A 54 -14.18 7.04 -3.47
N PHE A 55 -14.01 7.22 -2.16
CA PHE A 55 -12.79 7.85 -1.60
C PHE A 55 -12.34 7.36 -0.21
N LEU A 56 -13.05 6.43 0.46
CA LEU A 56 -12.68 6.04 1.84
C LEU A 56 -11.48 5.08 1.92
N GLY A 57 -11.02 4.49 0.81
CA GLY A 57 -9.83 3.66 0.77
C GLY A 57 -8.57 4.32 1.32
N PRO A 58 -8.12 5.49 0.80
CA PRO A 58 -6.94 6.18 1.33
C PRO A 58 -7.12 6.60 2.80
N VAL A 59 -8.36 6.89 3.23
CA VAL A 59 -8.66 7.24 4.62
C VAL A 59 -8.43 6.04 5.54
N ALA A 60 -8.88 4.85 5.15
CA ALA A 60 -8.62 3.63 5.92
C ALA A 60 -7.12 3.31 5.99
N ALA A 61 -6.38 3.44 4.89
CA ALA A 61 -4.92 3.30 4.90
C ALA A 61 -4.23 4.35 5.81
N LEU A 62 -4.71 5.59 5.82
CA LEU A 62 -4.21 6.65 6.70
C LEU A 62 -4.47 6.34 8.18
N ILE A 63 -5.66 5.81 8.50
CA ILE A 63 -5.99 5.40 9.87
C ILE A 63 -5.04 4.29 10.34
N ILE A 64 -4.77 3.28 9.49
CA ILE A 64 -3.79 2.23 9.82
C ILE A 64 -2.41 2.85 10.06
N TRP A 65 -1.97 3.77 9.21
CA TRP A 65 -0.71 4.48 9.42
C TRP A 65 -0.69 5.24 10.77
N LEU A 66 -1.72 6.03 11.08
CA LEU A 66 -1.77 6.82 12.32
C LEU A 66 -1.78 5.96 13.58
N VAL A 67 -2.47 4.81 13.55
CA VAL A 67 -2.57 3.92 14.71
C VAL A 67 -1.29 3.11 14.93
N TYR A 68 -0.60 2.73 13.86
CA TYR A 68 0.51 1.78 13.89
C TYR A 68 1.89 2.41 13.63
N ARG A 69 1.98 3.72 13.34
CA ARG A 69 3.23 4.44 13.07
C ARG A 69 4.32 4.28 14.12
N ASP A 70 3.93 4.25 15.39
CA ASP A 70 4.87 4.17 16.51
C ASP A 70 5.04 2.72 17.01
N ARG A 71 4.29 1.77 16.45
CA ARG A 71 4.28 0.35 16.84
C ARG A 71 5.06 -0.55 15.89
N SER A 72 5.01 -0.26 14.58
CA SER A 72 5.73 -1.01 13.55
C SER A 72 6.11 -0.11 12.39
N SER A 73 7.42 -0.01 12.13
CA SER A 73 7.95 0.75 10.98
C SER A 73 7.54 0.13 9.64
N ASN A 74 7.41 -1.21 9.57
CA ASN A 74 6.99 -1.90 8.35
C ASN A 74 5.53 -1.58 8.01
N VAL A 75 4.61 -1.74 8.98
CA VAL A 75 3.19 -1.40 8.78
C VAL A 75 3.03 0.08 8.44
N ALA A 76 3.76 0.96 9.14
CA ALA A 76 3.74 2.38 8.86
C ALA A 76 4.15 2.68 7.41
N PHE A 77 5.26 2.11 6.96
CA PHE A 77 5.73 2.30 5.58
C PHE A 77 4.72 1.79 4.55
N GLN A 78 4.20 0.57 4.74
CA GLN A 78 3.23 -0.03 3.80
C GLN A 78 1.91 0.74 3.75
N ALA A 79 1.41 1.18 4.90
CA ALA A 79 0.16 1.92 5.00
C ALA A 79 0.28 3.31 4.37
N LEU A 80 1.38 4.03 4.62
CA LEU A 80 1.64 5.34 4.02
C LEU A 80 1.84 5.23 2.50
N GLN A 81 2.58 4.22 2.05
CA GLN A 81 2.77 3.93 0.63
C GLN A 81 1.43 3.63 -0.06
N SER A 82 0.55 2.83 0.56
CA SER A 82 -0.78 2.57 0.02
C SER A 82 -1.64 3.83 -0.03
N MET A 83 -1.64 4.63 1.04
CA MET A 83 -2.40 5.87 1.11
C MET A 83 -2.01 6.84 -0.03
N TRP A 84 -0.71 7.08 -0.23
CA TRP A 84 -0.24 7.93 -1.32
C TRP A 84 -0.55 7.36 -2.70
N TYR A 85 -0.44 6.04 -2.89
CA TYR A 85 -0.81 5.39 -4.13
C TYR A 85 -2.28 5.67 -4.47
N GLN A 86 -3.16 5.46 -3.51
CA GLN A 86 -4.60 5.65 -3.69
C GLN A 86 -4.95 7.11 -3.97
N VAL A 87 -4.33 8.07 -3.27
CA VAL A 87 -4.54 9.50 -3.55
C VAL A 87 -4.05 9.89 -4.94
N ALA A 88 -2.87 9.42 -5.35
CA ALA A 88 -2.35 9.68 -6.70
C ALA A 88 -3.32 9.18 -7.78
N TRP A 89 -3.84 7.96 -7.63
CA TRP A 89 -4.83 7.41 -8.56
C TRP A 89 -6.17 8.13 -8.53
N LEU A 90 -6.67 8.53 -7.36
CA LEU A 90 -7.89 9.32 -7.26
C LEU A 90 -7.76 10.64 -8.04
N VAL A 91 -6.64 11.35 -7.88
CA VAL A 91 -6.39 12.60 -8.62
C VAL A 91 -6.34 12.35 -10.13
N ILE A 92 -5.60 11.32 -10.58
CA ILE A 92 -5.51 10.95 -12.00
C ILE A 92 -6.88 10.62 -12.58
N LEU A 93 -7.68 9.82 -11.87
CA LEU A 93 -9.00 9.41 -12.34
C LEU A 93 -9.97 10.59 -12.38
N VAL A 94 -10.00 11.43 -11.35
CA VAL A 94 -10.84 12.64 -11.33
C VAL A 94 -10.49 13.57 -12.50
N ALA A 95 -9.20 13.82 -12.73
CA ALA A 95 -8.75 14.63 -13.86
C ALA A 95 -9.13 14.00 -15.21
N GLY A 96 -8.86 12.71 -15.40
CA GLY A 96 -9.16 11.98 -16.63
C GLY A 96 -10.65 11.92 -16.95
N TRP A 97 -11.50 11.65 -15.95
CA TRP A 97 -12.95 11.66 -16.11
C TRP A 97 -13.47 13.08 -16.38
N THR A 98 -12.94 14.11 -15.73
CA THR A 98 -13.31 15.52 -16.01
C THR A 98 -13.02 15.89 -17.47
N VAL A 99 -11.82 15.58 -17.98
CA VAL A 99 -11.45 15.84 -19.38
C VAL A 99 -12.36 15.05 -20.32
N THR A 100 -12.60 13.77 -20.02
CA THR A 100 -13.47 12.90 -20.83
C THR A 100 -14.88 13.47 -20.95
N THR A 101 -15.48 13.89 -19.83
CA THR A 101 -16.81 14.49 -19.79
C THR A 101 -16.87 15.82 -20.54
N LEU A 102 -15.84 16.66 -20.44
CA LEU A 102 -15.76 17.91 -21.23
C LEU A 102 -15.69 17.62 -22.74
N LEU A 103 -14.92 16.62 -23.16
CA LEU A 103 -14.82 16.21 -24.57
C LEU A 103 -16.10 15.55 -25.10
N MET A 104 -17.01 15.08 -24.24
CA MET A 104 -18.31 14.56 -24.68
C MET A 104 -19.17 15.66 -25.32
N LEU A 105 -18.97 16.94 -24.96
CA LEU A 105 -19.68 18.07 -25.57
C LEU A 105 -19.44 18.18 -27.09
N VAL A 106 -18.29 17.69 -27.56
CA VAL A 106 -17.92 17.63 -28.99
C VAL A 106 -17.95 16.20 -29.55
N LEU A 107 -18.68 15.29 -28.89
CA LEU A 107 -18.86 13.86 -29.22
C LEU A 107 -17.60 12.98 -29.13
N ILE A 108 -16.39 13.56 -29.15
CA ILE A 108 -15.12 12.81 -29.04
C ILE A 108 -15.02 12.07 -27.69
N GLY A 109 -15.57 12.63 -26.62
CA GLY A 109 -15.50 12.03 -25.29
C GLY A 109 -16.15 10.65 -25.19
N PHE A 110 -17.14 10.33 -26.03
CA PHE A 110 -17.76 8.99 -26.05
C PHE A 110 -16.76 7.89 -26.42
N LEU A 111 -15.78 8.19 -27.28
CA LEU A 111 -14.72 7.25 -27.64
C LEU A 111 -13.73 7.01 -26.49
N LEU A 112 -13.57 7.98 -25.59
CA LEU A 112 -12.67 7.91 -24.45
C LEU A 112 -13.28 7.18 -23.23
N VAL A 113 -14.60 7.09 -23.13
CA VAL A 113 -15.29 6.35 -22.05
C VAL A 113 -14.78 4.91 -21.86
N PRO A 114 -14.72 4.04 -22.90
CA PRO A 114 -14.22 2.68 -22.70
C PRO A 114 -12.75 2.64 -22.25
N VAL A 115 -11.93 3.58 -22.72
CA VAL A 115 -10.53 3.69 -22.31
C VAL A 115 -10.43 4.07 -20.83
N MET A 116 -11.18 5.08 -20.39
CA MET A 116 -11.22 5.50 -18.98
C MET A 116 -11.79 4.43 -18.06
N ALA A 117 -12.78 3.66 -18.52
CA ALA A 117 -13.32 2.53 -17.78
C ALA A 117 -12.23 1.48 -17.51
N LEU A 118 -11.40 1.15 -18.51
CA LEU A 118 -10.27 0.23 -18.34
C LEU A 118 -9.19 0.80 -17.41
N ILE A 119 -8.84 2.08 -17.55
CA ILE A 119 -7.86 2.74 -16.68
C ILE A 119 -8.32 2.72 -15.22
N THR A 120 -9.61 2.86 -14.96
CA THR A 120 -10.18 2.81 -13.60
C THR A 120 -9.93 1.47 -12.90
N LEU A 121 -9.72 0.37 -13.63
CA LEU A 121 -9.45 -0.95 -13.06
C LEU A 121 -7.99 -1.13 -12.59
N VAL A 122 -7.05 -0.41 -13.21
CA VAL A 122 -5.61 -0.50 -12.92
C VAL A 122 -5.28 -0.38 -11.43
N PRO A 123 -5.76 0.65 -10.69
CA PRO A 123 -5.43 0.79 -9.28
C PRO A 123 -5.89 -0.40 -8.43
N PHE A 124 -7.05 -0.99 -8.73
CA PHE A 124 -7.57 -2.13 -7.98
C PHE A 124 -6.74 -3.40 -8.21
N VAL A 125 -6.36 -3.67 -9.46
CA VAL A 125 -5.49 -4.80 -9.80
C VAL A 125 -4.14 -4.64 -9.09
N HIS A 126 -3.58 -3.44 -9.12
CA HIS A 126 -2.30 -3.19 -8.49
C HIS A 126 -2.39 -3.22 -6.95
N GLY A 127 -3.49 -2.77 -6.35
CA GLY A 127 -3.75 -2.91 -4.91
C GLY A 127 -3.91 -4.37 -4.48
N ALA A 128 -4.62 -5.19 -5.26
CA ALA A 128 -4.74 -6.63 -5.02
C ALA A 128 -3.40 -7.36 -5.16
N TYR A 129 -2.62 -7.01 -6.20
CA TYR A 129 -1.26 -7.51 -6.33
C TYR A 129 -0.46 -7.13 -5.06
N ALA A 130 -0.73 -5.97 -4.43
CA ALA A 130 -0.03 -5.46 -3.25
C ALA A 130 -0.27 -6.26 -2.00
N ALA A 131 -1.53 -6.52 -1.75
CA ALA A 131 -1.92 -7.48 -0.75
C ALA A 131 -1.22 -8.83 -0.98
N TYR A 132 -1.26 -9.34 -2.22
CA TYR A 132 -0.67 -10.65 -2.54
C TYR A 132 0.85 -10.71 -2.29
N ARG A 133 1.61 -9.76 -2.82
CA ARG A 133 3.07 -9.75 -2.68
C ARG A 133 3.54 -9.47 -1.25
N VAL A 134 2.83 -8.64 -0.47
CA VAL A 134 3.06 -8.51 0.98
C VAL A 134 2.79 -9.83 1.72
N SER A 135 1.75 -10.57 1.32
CA SER A 135 1.43 -11.86 1.93
C SER A 135 2.50 -12.93 1.69
N LYS A 136 3.11 -12.93 0.49
CA LYS A 136 4.12 -13.90 0.07
C LYS A 136 5.52 -13.53 0.57
N ASP A 137 5.92 -12.29 0.31
CA ASP A 137 7.31 -11.84 0.42
C ASP A 137 7.54 -10.96 1.66
N GLY A 138 6.51 -10.71 2.48
CA GLY A 138 6.59 -9.94 3.73
C GLY A 138 6.65 -8.42 3.56
N GLY A 139 6.64 -7.93 2.32
CA GLY A 139 6.62 -6.51 2.03
C GLY A 139 6.45 -6.22 0.53
N TYR A 140 6.06 -4.99 0.22
CA TYR A 140 6.09 -4.48 -1.14
C TYR A 140 6.59 -3.06 -1.24
N ARG A 141 7.31 -2.75 -2.32
CA ARG A 141 7.76 -1.41 -2.64
C ARG A 141 7.21 -0.97 -3.99
N TYR A 142 6.51 0.16 -4.01
CA TYR A 142 6.22 0.89 -5.23
C TYR A 142 7.40 1.82 -5.50
N PRO A 143 8.21 1.61 -6.55
CA PRO A 143 9.47 2.35 -6.73
C PRO A 143 9.29 3.87 -6.58
N LEU A 144 8.36 4.47 -7.33
CA LEU A 144 8.12 5.92 -7.30
C LEU A 144 7.62 6.48 -5.95
N ILE A 145 6.86 5.69 -5.18
CA ILE A 145 6.26 6.16 -3.91
C ILE A 145 7.20 5.87 -2.75
N ALA A 146 7.87 4.73 -2.77
CA ALA A 146 8.91 4.37 -1.81
C ALA A 146 10.02 5.43 -1.81
N ASP A 147 10.51 5.81 -2.99
CA ASP A 147 11.57 6.81 -3.13
C ASP A 147 11.13 8.19 -2.61
N MET A 148 9.87 8.59 -2.84
CA MET A 148 9.31 9.84 -2.32
C MET A 148 9.19 9.85 -0.79
N ILE A 149 8.82 8.72 -0.19
CA ILE A 149 8.70 8.59 1.26
C ILE A 149 10.08 8.57 1.93
N GLU A 150 11.06 7.89 1.32
CA GLU A 150 12.41 7.72 1.85
C GLU A 150 13.29 8.98 1.66
N ALA A 151 12.95 9.85 0.70
CA ALA A 151 13.60 11.15 0.51
C ALA A 151 13.17 12.24 1.53
N ARG A 152 12.31 11.91 2.50
CA ARG A 152 11.74 12.84 3.48
C ARG A 152 12.26 12.57 4.88
#